data_AF-A0A7C5JP25-F1
#
_entry.id   AF-A0A7C5JP25-F1
#
_cell.length_a   1.000
_cell.length_b   1.000
_cell.length_c   1.000
_cell.angle_alpha   90.00
_cell.angle_beta   90.00
_cell.angle_gamma   90.00
#
_symmetry.space_group_name_H-M   'P 1'
#
loop_
_entity.id
_entity.type
_entity.pdbx_description
1 polymer ?
#
loop_
_entity_poly.entity_id
_entity_poly.type
_entity_poly.pdbx_seq_one_letter_code
_entity_poly.pdbx_strand_id
1 'polypeptide(L)'
;MKEVIMIGKSRNLKSLLAGILLAALMTVGGCMTTAEYRKQADEVAAGIIAKAQQRALGRTEEFSIEAVKDSLRQKLLKNQSLPMCCMESRDLDKQLPEDPPVVVDKTPLVINLTDALGIAARNSRDYQSRKEDVFRAALALDLEADRYRMTYAGLIESLFNLN
;
A
#
# COMPACT_ATOMS: atom_id res chain seq x y z
N MET A 1 66.32 -23.14 -16.36
CA MET A 1 65.75 -22.43 -15.18
C MET A 1 65.08 -21.15 -15.69
N LYS A 2 63.85 -20.86 -15.25
CA LYS A 2 62.91 -19.81 -15.75
C LYS A 2 62.16 -20.29 -17.01
N GLU A 3 60.85 -20.48 -17.07
CA GLU A 3 59.71 -19.90 -16.35
C GLU A 3 58.56 -20.95 -16.36
N VAL A 4 58.30 -21.60 -15.23
CA VAL A 4 57.10 -22.44 -14.99
C VAL A 4 56.11 -21.60 -14.19
N ILE A 5 55.66 -20.43 -14.69
CA ILE A 5 54.70 -19.60 -13.94
C ILE A 5 53.81 -18.79 -14.90
N MET A 6 52.94 -19.39 -15.72
CA MET A 6 51.91 -18.61 -16.43
C MET A 6 50.57 -19.33 -16.72
N ILE A 7 50.30 -20.53 -16.19
CA ILE A 7 49.07 -21.29 -16.51
C ILE A 7 48.04 -21.32 -15.35
N GLY A 8 48.30 -20.64 -14.22
CA GLY A 8 47.45 -20.71 -13.02
C GLY A 8 46.46 -19.53 -12.78
N LYS A 9 46.55 -18.42 -13.52
CA LYS A 9 45.89 -17.15 -13.14
C LYS A 9 44.52 -16.89 -13.81
N SER A 10 44.25 -17.44 -15.00
CA SER A 10 43.04 -17.10 -15.77
C SER A 10 41.77 -17.87 -15.38
N ARG A 11 41.91 -19.10 -14.86
CA ARG A 11 40.76 -19.90 -14.38
C ARG A 11 40.16 -19.35 -13.08
N ASN A 12 41.00 -18.88 -12.16
CA ASN A 12 40.57 -18.33 -10.86
C ASN A 12 39.92 -16.95 -10.98
N LEU A 13 40.29 -16.14 -11.98
CA LEU A 13 39.70 -14.81 -12.19
C LEU A 13 38.28 -14.89 -12.77
N LYS A 14 38.03 -15.83 -13.70
CA LYS A 14 36.69 -16.06 -14.27
C LYS A 14 35.74 -16.68 -13.24
N SER A 15 36.22 -17.58 -12.37
CA SER A 15 35.41 -18.14 -11.27
C SER A 15 35.14 -17.12 -10.16
N LEU A 16 36.09 -16.24 -9.85
CA LEU A 16 35.88 -15.12 -8.91
C LEU A 16 34.89 -14.09 -9.46
N LEU A 17 34.99 -13.71 -10.74
CA LEU A 17 34.02 -12.81 -11.38
C LEU A 17 32.63 -13.44 -11.48
N ALA A 18 32.53 -14.73 -11.78
CA ALA A 18 31.25 -15.45 -11.77
C ALA A 18 30.66 -15.54 -10.36
N GLY A 19 31.50 -15.76 -9.33
CA GLY A 19 31.08 -15.75 -7.93
C GLY A 19 30.60 -14.38 -7.46
N ILE A 20 31.27 -13.30 -7.87
CA ILE A 20 30.88 -11.92 -7.57
C ILE A 20 29.59 -11.54 -8.30
N LEU A 21 29.43 -11.95 -9.57
CA LEU A 21 28.21 -11.72 -10.34
C LEU A 21 27.01 -12.45 -9.72
N LEU A 22 27.19 -13.69 -9.26
CA LEU A 22 26.16 -14.48 -8.60
C LEU A 22 25.80 -13.91 -7.21
N ALA A 23 26.81 -13.45 -6.46
CA ALA A 23 26.60 -12.79 -5.17
C ALA A 23 25.89 -11.43 -5.33
N ALA A 24 26.27 -10.64 -6.34
CA ALA A 24 25.61 -9.37 -6.66
C ALA A 24 24.15 -9.60 -7.06
N LEU A 25 23.86 -10.65 -7.84
CA LEU A 25 22.50 -10.98 -8.25
C LEU A 25 21.61 -11.37 -7.04
N MET A 26 22.16 -12.05 -6.05
CA MET A 26 21.44 -12.42 -4.82
C MET A 26 21.14 -11.22 -3.90
N THR A 27 21.91 -10.14 -3.98
CA THR A 27 21.68 -8.94 -3.15
C THR A 27 20.55 -8.03 -3.65
N VAL A 28 20.00 -8.24 -4.85
CA VAL A 28 18.96 -7.36 -5.44
C VAL A 28 17.53 -7.78 -5.04
N GLY A 29 17.33 -8.97 -4.47
CA GLY A 29 16.00 -9.52 -4.21
C GLY A 29 15.26 -9.00 -2.97
N GLY A 30 15.80 -8.05 -2.20
CA GLY A 30 15.32 -7.78 -0.83
C GLY A 30 14.92 -6.36 -0.45
N CYS A 31 15.11 -5.35 -1.30
CA CYS A 31 14.87 -3.95 -0.91
C CYS A 31 13.57 -3.40 -1.49
N MET A 32 12.43 -3.92 -1.03
CA MET A 32 11.16 -3.23 -1.19
C MET A 32 10.83 -2.52 0.13
N THR A 33 10.47 -1.25 0.05
CA THR A 33 10.20 -0.43 1.24
C THR A 33 8.86 -0.79 1.85
N THR A 34 8.69 -0.54 3.14
CA THR A 34 7.42 -0.78 3.84
C THR A 34 6.25 0.01 3.25
N ALA A 35 6.52 1.17 2.65
CA ALA A 35 5.51 1.97 1.95
C ALA A 35 5.02 1.29 0.67
N GLU A 36 5.92 0.68 -0.09
CA GLU A 36 5.56 -0.05 -1.33
C GLU A 36 4.74 -1.30 -1.02
N TYR A 37 5.06 -2.03 0.07
CA TYR A 37 4.25 -3.18 0.50
C TYR A 37 2.81 -2.80 0.85
N ARG A 38 2.63 -1.67 1.54
CA ARG A 38 1.29 -1.15 1.84
C ARG A 38 0.52 -0.80 0.57
N LYS A 39 1.17 -0.10 -0.36
CA LYS A 39 0.56 0.26 -1.64
C LYS A 39 0.12 -0.98 -2.43
N GLN A 40 0.97 -2.00 -2.49
CA GLN A 40 0.65 -3.25 -3.18
C GLN A 40 -0.53 -3.97 -2.52
N ALA A 41 -0.55 -4.07 -1.18
CA ALA A 41 -1.66 -4.65 -0.44
C ALA A 41 -2.98 -3.91 -0.69
N ASP A 42 -2.94 -2.58 -0.73
CA ASP A 42 -4.11 -1.74 -1.01
C ASP A 42 -4.64 -1.97 -2.44
N GLU A 43 -3.75 -2.05 -3.43
CA GLU A 43 -4.10 -2.35 -4.83
C GLU A 43 -4.76 -3.73 -4.97
N VAL A 44 -4.21 -4.75 -4.29
CA VAL A 44 -4.75 -6.11 -4.32
C VAL A 44 -6.12 -6.17 -3.63
N ALA A 45 -6.26 -5.55 -2.46
CA ALA A 45 -7.54 -5.47 -1.74
C ALA A 45 -8.61 -4.77 -2.58
N ALA A 46 -8.27 -3.64 -3.23
CA ALA A 46 -9.18 -2.95 -4.15
C ALA A 46 -9.59 -3.85 -5.32
N GLY A 47 -8.66 -4.62 -5.90
CA GLY A 47 -8.94 -5.58 -6.95
C GLY A 47 -9.87 -6.73 -6.53
N ILE A 48 -9.74 -7.23 -5.30
CA ILE A 48 -10.64 -8.24 -4.72
C ILE A 48 -12.05 -7.67 -4.57
N ILE A 49 -12.17 -6.46 -4.03
CA ILE A 49 -13.46 -5.78 -3.83
C ILE A 49 -14.14 -5.53 -5.17
N ALA A 50 -13.43 -5.04 -6.18
CA ALA A 50 -13.98 -4.82 -7.52
C ALA A 50 -14.56 -6.12 -8.12
N LYS A 51 -13.83 -7.23 -8.01
CA LYS A 51 -14.33 -8.55 -8.45
C LYS A 51 -15.56 -9.00 -7.66
N ALA A 52 -15.58 -8.76 -6.35
CA ALA A 52 -16.72 -9.10 -5.50
C ALA A 52 -17.96 -8.24 -5.82
N GLN A 53 -17.79 -6.93 -6.01
CA GLN A 53 -18.83 -6.00 -6.45
C GLN A 53 -19.40 -6.42 -7.80
N GLN A 54 -18.56 -6.74 -8.78
CA GLN A 54 -19.02 -7.19 -10.08
C GLN A 54 -19.89 -8.45 -9.99
N ARG A 55 -19.54 -9.39 -9.11
CA ARG A 55 -20.31 -10.63 -8.92
C ARG A 55 -21.62 -10.42 -8.16
N ALA A 56 -21.63 -9.56 -7.15
CA ALA A 56 -22.79 -9.35 -6.28
C ALA A 56 -23.78 -8.31 -6.83
N LEU A 57 -23.27 -7.23 -7.45
CA LEU A 57 -24.04 -6.07 -7.89
C LEU A 57 -24.12 -5.94 -9.41
N GLY A 58 -23.35 -6.73 -10.16
CA GLY A 58 -23.28 -6.62 -11.63
C GLY A 58 -22.55 -5.37 -12.15
N ARG A 59 -22.06 -4.52 -11.25
CA ARG A 59 -21.31 -3.29 -11.54
C ARG A 59 -20.15 -3.12 -10.57
N THR A 60 -19.14 -2.37 -11.00
CA THR A 60 -17.99 -2.00 -10.17
C THR A 60 -18.06 -0.50 -9.90
N GLU A 61 -17.84 -0.10 -8.65
CA GLU A 61 -17.78 1.31 -8.24
C GLU A 61 -16.40 1.61 -7.67
N GLU A 62 -15.97 2.87 -7.77
CA GLU A 62 -14.70 3.29 -7.17
C GLU A 62 -14.75 3.14 -5.65
N PHE A 63 -13.84 2.33 -5.11
CA PHE A 63 -13.76 2.04 -3.69
C PHE A 63 -12.48 2.64 -3.11
N SER A 64 -12.62 3.61 -2.19
CA SER A 64 -11.49 4.26 -1.52
C SER A 64 -11.78 4.47 -0.03
N ILE A 65 -10.85 4.12 0.85
CA ILE A 65 -10.95 4.39 2.29
C ILE A 65 -10.43 5.80 2.56
N GLU A 66 -11.23 6.61 3.27
CA GLU A 66 -10.82 7.97 3.63
C GLU A 66 -9.73 7.91 4.70
N ALA A 67 -8.61 8.60 4.46
CA ALA A 67 -7.61 8.74 5.50
C ALA A 67 -8.14 9.64 6.62
N VAL A 68 -7.76 9.35 7.88
CA VAL A 68 -8.20 10.12 9.06
C VAL A 68 -7.95 11.63 8.89
N LYS A 69 -6.85 11.98 8.22
CA LYS A 69 -6.47 13.37 7.90
C LYS A 69 -7.50 14.11 7.03
N ASP A 70 -8.25 13.38 6.22
CA ASP A 70 -9.21 13.93 5.26
C ASP A 70 -10.63 14.03 5.83
N SER A 71 -10.85 13.48 7.03
CA SER A 71 -12.14 13.55 7.73
C SER A 71 -12.52 15.00 8.02
N LEU A 72 -13.81 15.32 7.90
CA LEU A 72 -14.32 16.67 8.17
C LEU A 72 -13.96 17.13 9.59
N ARG A 73 -14.03 16.22 10.57
CA ARG A 73 -13.59 16.50 11.94
C ARG A 73 -12.15 17.01 11.96
N GLN A 74 -11.23 16.31 11.32
CA GLN A 74 -9.82 16.71 11.31
C GLN A 74 -9.63 18.06 10.62
N LYS A 75 -10.30 18.27 9.48
CA LYS A 75 -10.28 19.55 8.75
C LYS A 75 -10.78 20.70 9.62
N LEU A 76 -11.86 20.50 10.36
CA LEU A 76 -12.39 21.50 11.29
C LEU A 76 -11.41 21.78 12.45
N LEU A 77 -10.84 20.73 13.04
CA LEU A 77 -9.85 20.89 14.11
C LEU A 77 -8.61 21.66 13.64
N LYS A 78 -8.11 21.36 12.44
CA LYS A 78 -6.96 22.08 11.83
C LYS A 78 -7.31 23.53 11.50
N ASN A 79 -8.43 23.77 10.81
CA ASN A 79 -8.83 25.10 10.35
C ASN A 79 -9.16 26.05 11.49
N GLN A 80 -9.69 25.53 12.61
CA GLN A 80 -10.01 26.33 13.78
C GLN A 80 -8.86 26.33 14.82
N SER A 81 -7.72 25.73 14.48
CA SER A 81 -6.54 25.60 15.36
C SER A 81 -6.86 25.04 16.75
N LEU A 82 -7.80 24.09 16.84
CA LEU A 82 -8.16 23.47 18.12
C LEU A 82 -7.02 22.56 18.58
N PRO A 83 -6.71 22.53 19.89
CA PRO A 83 -5.71 21.62 20.44
C PRO A 83 -6.14 20.18 20.21
N MET A 84 -5.38 19.48 19.37
CA MET A 84 -5.56 18.05 19.14
C MET A 84 -4.77 17.33 20.21
N CYS A 85 -5.48 16.91 21.27
CA CYS A 85 -4.84 16.19 22.35
C CYS A 85 -4.40 14.82 21.80
N CYS A 86 -3.09 14.60 21.81
CA CYS A 86 -2.31 13.40 21.46
C CYS A 86 -1.58 13.48 20.09
N MET A 87 -0.25 13.46 20.19
CA MET A 87 0.78 13.36 19.14
C MET A 87 1.25 14.67 18.49
N GLU A 88 1.91 15.46 19.33
CA GLU A 88 3.13 16.12 18.91
C GLU A 88 4.24 15.05 18.81
N SER A 89 4.48 14.54 17.61
CA SER A 89 5.78 13.94 17.31
C SER A 89 6.10 14.15 15.85
N ARG A 90 6.87 15.23 15.63
CA ARG A 90 8.10 15.16 14.84
C ARG A 90 7.88 14.63 13.43
N ASP A 91 7.47 15.52 12.54
CA ASP A 91 8.27 15.83 11.35
C ASP A 91 7.60 16.90 10.48
N LEU A 92 8.40 17.94 10.23
CA LEU A 92 8.35 18.86 9.11
C LEU A 92 7.07 19.69 8.98
N ASP A 93 7.11 20.85 9.63
CA ASP A 93 6.66 22.11 9.03
C ASP A 93 7.46 22.36 7.74
N LYS A 94 7.17 21.56 6.71
CA LYS A 94 7.52 21.88 5.34
C LYS A 94 6.40 22.80 4.89
N GLN A 95 6.57 24.08 5.24
CA GLN A 95 5.80 25.25 4.85
C GLN A 95 4.85 24.91 3.71
N LEU A 96 3.65 24.45 4.08
CA LEU A 96 2.58 24.22 3.12
C LEU A 96 2.29 25.62 2.56
N PRO A 97 2.28 25.82 1.24
CA PRO A 97 1.85 27.10 0.69
C PRO A 97 0.51 27.45 1.35
N GLU A 98 0.46 28.61 2.01
CA GLU A 98 -0.76 29.17 2.58
C GLU A 98 -1.83 29.06 1.49
N ASP A 99 -2.85 28.22 1.74
CA ASP A 99 -3.97 28.12 0.81
C ASP A 99 -4.52 29.54 0.61
N PRO A 100 -4.75 29.98 -0.63
CA PRO A 100 -5.27 31.31 -0.89
C PRO A 100 -6.53 31.52 -0.06
N PRO A 101 -6.76 32.74 0.46
CA PRO A 101 -7.89 33.02 1.34
C PRO A 101 -9.17 32.48 0.71
N VAL A 102 -9.74 31.45 1.33
CA VAL A 102 -11.00 30.87 0.88
C VAL A 102 -12.05 31.95 1.06
N VAL A 103 -12.42 32.60 -0.03
CA VAL A 103 -13.53 33.56 -0.06
C VAL A 103 -14.78 32.74 0.23
N VAL A 104 -15.25 32.80 1.48
CA VAL A 104 -16.50 32.18 1.87
C VAL A 104 -17.63 33.02 1.28
N ASP A 105 -18.04 32.68 0.08
CA ASP A 105 -19.23 33.24 -0.54
C ASP A 105 -20.43 32.99 0.39
N LYS A 106 -21.07 34.08 0.86
CA LYS A 106 -22.23 34.03 1.77
C LYS A 106 -23.53 33.64 1.04
N THR A 107 -23.43 33.14 -0.19
CA THR A 107 -24.58 32.63 -0.92
C THR A 107 -25.10 31.37 -0.23
N PRO A 108 -26.43 31.25 -0.02
CA PRO A 108 -26.97 30.04 0.59
C PRO A 108 -26.65 28.84 -0.30
N LEU A 109 -25.90 27.88 0.27
CA LEU A 109 -25.55 26.65 -0.41
C LEU A 109 -26.81 25.79 -0.60
N VAL A 110 -27.36 25.80 -1.81
CA VAL A 110 -28.46 24.92 -2.18
C VAL A 110 -27.88 23.55 -2.54
N ILE A 111 -28.07 22.58 -1.65
CA ILE A 111 -27.71 21.18 -1.90
C ILE A 111 -28.93 20.40 -2.38
N ASN A 112 -28.77 19.56 -3.40
CA ASN A 112 -29.82 18.62 -3.79
C ASN A 112 -29.87 17.43 -2.81
N LEU A 113 -30.94 16.62 -2.83
CA LEU A 113 -31.10 15.48 -1.92
C LEU A 113 -29.99 14.43 -2.07
N THR A 114 -29.60 14.11 -3.29
CA THR A 114 -28.50 13.19 -3.61
C THR A 114 -27.16 13.74 -3.10
N ASP A 115 -26.93 15.04 -3.20
CA ASP A 115 -25.74 15.70 -2.65
C ASP A 115 -25.76 15.63 -1.14
N ALA A 116 -26.91 15.91 -0.51
CA ALA A 116 -27.09 15.81 0.93
C ALA A 116 -26.83 14.38 1.42
N LEU A 117 -27.32 13.37 0.71
CA LEU A 117 -27.07 11.96 1.02
C LEU A 117 -25.59 11.60 0.84
N GLY A 118 -24.95 12.06 -0.24
CA GLY A 118 -23.53 11.84 -0.49
C GLY A 118 -22.64 12.47 0.58
N ILE A 119 -22.95 13.69 1.00
CA ILE A 119 -22.27 14.40 2.09
C ILE A 119 -22.50 13.67 3.42
N ALA A 120 -23.72 13.22 3.69
CA ALA A 120 -24.04 12.47 4.89
C ALA A 120 -23.30 11.13 4.96
N ALA A 121 -23.25 10.38 3.85
CA ALA A 121 -22.55 9.09 3.79
C ALA A 121 -21.04 9.25 4.03
N ARG A 122 -20.40 10.27 3.43
CA ARG A 122 -18.97 10.56 3.65
C ARG A 122 -18.65 10.90 5.10
N ASN A 123 -19.53 11.65 5.76
CA ASN A 123 -19.30 12.07 7.16
C ASN A 123 -19.83 11.08 8.21
N SER A 124 -20.56 10.05 7.81
CA SER A 124 -21.14 9.07 8.72
C SER A 124 -20.09 8.04 9.16
N ARG A 125 -19.86 7.94 10.48
CA ARG A 125 -18.93 6.98 11.06
C ARG A 125 -19.34 5.53 10.78
N ASP A 126 -20.62 5.22 10.90
CA ASP A 126 -21.12 3.85 10.70
C ASP A 126 -20.92 3.39 9.25
N TYR A 127 -21.09 4.31 8.29
CA TYR A 127 -20.84 4.02 6.88
C TYR A 127 -19.36 3.73 6.63
N GLN A 128 -18.47 4.58 7.16
CA GLN A 128 -17.02 4.40 7.01
C GLN A 128 -16.54 3.12 7.71
N SER A 129 -17.03 2.81 8.91
CA SER A 129 -16.67 1.57 9.62
C SER A 129 -17.09 0.32 8.84
N ARG A 130 -18.27 0.30 8.23
CA ARG A 130 -18.71 -0.80 7.36
C ARG A 130 -17.83 -0.92 6.11
N LYS A 131 -17.40 0.22 5.55
CA LYS A 131 -16.47 0.23 4.41
C LYS A 131 -15.12 -0.35 4.79
N GLU A 132 -14.60 0.02 5.95
CA GLU A 132 -13.36 -0.54 6.52
C GLU A 132 -13.48 -2.04 6.82
N ASP A 133 -14.64 -2.52 7.29
CA ASP A 133 -14.89 -3.95 7.50
C ASP A 133 -14.77 -4.74 6.18
N VAL A 134 -15.36 -4.22 5.09
CA VAL A 134 -15.24 -4.83 3.75
C VAL A 134 -13.79 -4.85 3.28
N PHE A 135 -13.06 -3.76 3.51
CA PHE A 135 -11.64 -3.70 3.16
C PHE A 135 -10.79 -4.67 3.97
N ARG A 136 -11.04 -4.78 5.28
CA ARG A 136 -10.39 -5.77 6.15
C ARG A 136 -10.70 -7.20 5.72
N ALA A 137 -11.92 -7.49 5.31
CA ALA A 137 -12.28 -8.80 4.78
C ALA A 137 -11.53 -9.14 3.49
N ALA A 138 -11.33 -8.17 2.60
CA ALA A 138 -10.56 -8.33 1.38
C ALA A 138 -9.06 -8.60 1.67
N LEU A 139 -8.46 -7.85 2.60
CA LEU A 139 -7.09 -8.08 3.06
C LEU A 139 -6.93 -9.46 3.72
N ALA A 140 -7.89 -9.88 4.53
CA ALA A 140 -7.86 -11.22 5.14
C ALA A 140 -7.93 -12.33 4.09
N LEU A 141 -8.73 -12.14 3.02
CA LEU A 141 -8.78 -13.08 1.90
C LEU A 141 -7.45 -13.15 1.14
N ASP A 142 -6.76 -12.03 0.98
CA ASP A 142 -5.43 -11.98 0.36
C ASP A 142 -4.39 -12.75 1.17
N LEU A 143 -4.35 -12.52 2.48
CA LEU A 143 -3.45 -13.25 3.40
C LEU A 143 -3.68 -14.77 3.37
N GLU A 144 -4.94 -15.21 3.28
CA GLU A 144 -5.24 -16.65 3.18
C GLU A 144 -4.84 -17.21 1.81
N ALA A 145 -5.02 -16.44 0.73
CA ALA A 145 -4.55 -16.82 -0.60
C ALA A 145 -3.02 -16.99 -0.64
N ASP A 146 -2.27 -16.12 0.04
CA ASP A 146 -0.81 -16.22 0.15
C ASP A 146 -0.37 -17.44 0.96
N ARG A 147 -1.03 -17.72 2.10
CA ARG A 147 -0.80 -18.96 2.87
C ARG A 147 -0.97 -20.22 2.03
N TYR A 148 -1.98 -20.23 1.17
CA TYR A 148 -2.24 -21.34 0.27
C TYR A 148 -1.15 -21.49 -0.80
N ARG A 149 -0.68 -20.38 -1.39
CA ARG A 149 0.44 -20.37 -2.34
C ARG A 149 1.74 -20.94 -1.74
N MET A 150 2.04 -20.56 -0.50
CA MET A 150 3.22 -21.06 0.22
C MET A 150 3.14 -22.56 0.50
N THR A 151 1.94 -23.09 0.77
CA THR A 151 1.76 -24.54 0.99
C THR A 151 2.11 -25.34 -0.28
N TYR A 152 1.72 -24.84 -1.45
CA TYR A 152 2.10 -25.48 -2.72
C TYR A 152 3.58 -25.39 -3.04
N ALA A 153 4.22 -24.26 -2.73
CA ALA A 153 5.67 -24.13 -2.89
C ALA A 153 6.41 -25.20 -2.09
N GLY A 154 6.00 -25.43 -0.83
CA GLY A 154 6.57 -26.49 0.01
C GLY A 154 6.30 -27.91 -0.51
N LEU A 155 5.12 -28.18 -1.07
CA LEU A 155 4.83 -29.49 -1.69
C LEU A 155 5.70 -29.74 -2.91
N ILE A 156 5.87 -28.74 -3.78
CA ILE A 156 6.71 -28.85 -4.97
C ILE A 156 8.17 -29.09 -4.57
N GLU A 157 8.70 -28.36 -3.59
CA GLU A 157 10.05 -28.58 -3.06
C GLU A 157 10.22 -29.99 -2.48
N SER A 158 9.21 -30.52 -1.77
CA SER A 158 9.25 -31.89 -1.26
C SER A 158 9.32 -32.94 -2.38
N LEU A 159 8.58 -32.73 -3.48
CA LEU A 159 8.57 -33.63 -4.63
C LEU A 159 9.92 -33.62 -5.38
N PHE A 160 10.59 -32.47 -5.45
CA PHE A 160 11.93 -32.37 -6.04
C PHE A 160 13.05 -32.93 -5.15
N ASN A 161 12.88 -32.96 -3.82
CA ASN A 161 13.84 -33.57 -2.89
C ASN A 161 13.72 -35.11 -2.77
N LEU A 162 12.67 -35.71 -3.37
CA LEU A 162 12.42 -37.15 -3.36
C LEU A 162 13.06 -37.90 -4.56
N ASN A 163 13.80 -37.21 -5.42
CA ASN A 163 14.53 -37.75 -6.58
C ASN A 163 16.03 -37.40 -6.50
#